data_AF-A0AAT9HHW7-F1
#
_entry.id   AF-A0AAT9HHW7-F1
#
_cell.length_a   1.000
_cell.length_b   1.000
_cell.length_c   1.000
_cell.angle_alpha   90.00
_cell.angle_beta   90.00
_cell.angle_gamma   90.00
#
_symmetry.space_group_name_H-M   'P 1'
#
loop_
_entity.id
_entity.type
_entity.pdbx_description
1 polymer ?
#
loop_
_entity_poly.entity_id
_entity_poly.type
_entity_poly.pdbx_seq_one_letter_code
_entity_poly.pdbx_strand_id
1 'polypeptide(L)'
;MDLGAFVLFSSAAGVLGNAGQGSYAAANAFLDGLAVHRRALGLPAQSLAWGLWAGDGMAGTLNAADIDRMRDSGVHALTPEQGLALFDKATTVSAPPALMPIDLDLKALRTTPETSPTCSRA
;
A
#
# COMPACT_ATOMS: atom_id res chain seq x y z
N MET A 1 1.21 29.38 -5.68
CA MET A 1 -0.19 28.93 -5.82
C MET A 1 -0.49 28.09 -4.60
N ASP A 2 -1.56 28.41 -3.88
CA ASP A 2 -2.00 27.63 -2.72
C ASP A 2 -2.76 26.39 -3.22
N LEU A 3 -2.51 25.24 -2.61
CA LEU A 3 -3.01 23.95 -3.11
C LEU A 3 -4.00 23.37 -2.11
N GLY A 4 -5.23 23.07 -2.56
CA GLY A 4 -6.26 22.50 -1.69
C GLY A 4 -5.94 21.08 -1.19
N ALA A 5 -5.21 20.29 -1.97
CA ALA A 5 -4.76 18.95 -1.60
C ALA A 5 -3.53 18.52 -2.42
N PHE A 6 -2.60 17.81 -1.79
CA PHE A 6 -1.47 17.15 -2.45
C PHE A 6 -1.49 15.67 -2.09
N VAL A 7 -1.92 14.81 -3.01
CA VAL A 7 -2.08 13.37 -2.72
C VAL A 7 -1.13 12.55 -3.58
N LEU A 8 -0.32 11.70 -2.94
CA LEU A 8 0.63 10.79 -3.55
C LEU A 8 0.05 9.37 -3.53
N PHE A 9 0.10 8.70 -4.67
CA PHE A 9 -0.28 7.30 -4.81
C PHE A 9 0.98 6.45 -4.64
N SER A 10 1.17 5.98 -3.42
CA SER A 10 2.21 5.03 -3.03
C SER A 10 1.65 3.59 -3.11
N SER A 11 2.43 2.60 -2.69
CA SER A 11 2.03 1.19 -2.66
C SER A 11 2.44 0.56 -1.33
N ALA A 12 1.62 -0.38 -0.84
CA ALA A 12 1.94 -1.22 0.30
C ALA A 12 3.28 -1.99 0.11
N ALA A 13 3.74 -2.20 -1.12
CA ALA A 13 5.07 -2.77 -1.40
C ALA A 13 6.22 -1.92 -0.84
N GLY A 14 6.05 -0.59 -0.69
CA GLY A 14 7.03 0.29 -0.03
C GLY A 14 7.08 0.13 1.49
N VAL A 15 6.01 -0.41 2.10
CA VAL A 15 5.87 -0.57 3.56
C VAL A 15 6.15 -2.01 3.99
N LEU A 16 5.55 -2.98 3.31
CA LEU A 16 5.63 -4.41 3.63
C LEU A 16 6.75 -5.13 2.86
N GLY A 17 7.27 -4.51 1.80
CA GLY A 17 8.19 -5.16 0.87
C GLY A 17 7.48 -6.16 -0.05
N ASN A 18 8.08 -6.43 -1.20
CA ASN A 18 7.68 -7.54 -2.06
C ASN A 18 8.91 -8.09 -2.81
N ALA A 19 9.07 -9.41 -2.82
CA ALA A 19 10.22 -10.05 -3.46
C ALA A 19 10.27 -9.69 -4.95
N GLY A 20 11.43 -9.27 -5.44
CA GLY A 20 11.61 -8.82 -6.83
C GLY A 20 11.17 -7.38 -7.13
N GLN A 21 10.66 -6.63 -6.15
CA GLN A 21 10.17 -5.26 -6.35
C GLN A 21 10.99 -4.18 -5.61
N GLY A 22 12.28 -4.42 -5.35
CA GLY A 22 13.12 -3.51 -4.55
C GLY A 22 13.12 -2.05 -5.04
N SER A 23 13.26 -1.82 -6.35
CA SER A 23 13.24 -0.46 -6.92
C SER A 23 11.87 0.20 -6.81
N TYR A 24 10.80 -0.58 -6.95
CA TYR A 24 9.42 -0.11 -6.78
C TYR A 24 9.13 0.23 -5.32
N ALA A 25 9.55 -0.61 -4.38
CA ALA A 25 9.44 -0.36 -2.95
C ALA A 25 10.17 0.93 -2.54
N ALA A 26 11.41 1.12 -3.03
CA ALA A 26 12.19 2.33 -2.74
C ALA A 26 11.52 3.62 -3.26
N ALA A 27 10.95 3.57 -4.47
CA ALA A 27 10.22 4.72 -5.03
C ALA A 27 8.97 5.06 -4.19
N ASN A 28 8.22 4.06 -3.75
CA ASN A 28 7.02 4.26 -2.94
C ASN A 28 7.37 4.76 -1.52
N ALA A 29 8.43 4.23 -0.90
CA ALA A 29 8.94 4.72 0.38
C ALA A 29 9.39 6.19 0.31
N PHE A 30 9.96 6.62 -0.83
CA PHE A 30 10.27 8.03 -1.07
C PHE A 30 9.01 8.90 -1.08
N LEU A 31 7.91 8.46 -1.70
CA LEU A 31 6.65 9.21 -1.69
C LEU A 31 6.10 9.40 -0.27
N ASP A 32 6.18 8.35 0.55
CA ASP A 32 5.77 8.41 1.95
C ASP A 32 6.61 9.41 2.75
N GLY A 33 7.95 9.37 2.57
CA GLY A 33 8.87 10.33 3.17
C GLY A 33 8.65 11.78 2.67
N LEU A 34 8.32 11.96 1.40
CA LEU A 34 8.01 13.27 0.83
C LEU A 34 6.75 13.88 1.47
N ALA A 35 5.71 13.07 1.72
CA ALA A 35 4.51 13.55 2.40
C ALA A 35 4.81 14.00 3.84
N VAL A 36 5.62 13.24 4.57
CA VAL A 36 6.09 13.62 5.91
C VAL A 36 6.87 14.94 5.86
N HIS A 37 7.83 15.05 4.94
CA HIS A 37 8.66 16.24 4.78
C HIS A 37 7.82 17.50 4.47
N ARG A 38 6.87 17.39 3.54
CA ARG A 38 5.97 18.51 3.19
C ARG A 38 5.12 18.96 4.36
N ARG A 39 4.54 18.03 5.14
CA ARG A 39 3.75 18.38 6.32
C ARG A 39 4.59 19.05 7.41
N ALA A 40 5.85 18.63 7.58
CA ALA A 40 6.77 19.31 8.51
C ALA A 40 7.05 20.77 8.12
N LEU A 41 6.90 21.12 6.84
CA LEU A 41 6.99 22.50 6.33
C LEU A 41 5.65 23.26 6.35
N GLY A 42 4.59 22.68 6.95
CA GLY A 42 3.25 23.27 6.96
C GLY A 42 2.53 23.21 5.60
N LEU A 43 3.05 22.42 4.66
CA LEU A 43 2.45 22.26 3.33
C LEU A 43 1.49 21.06 3.31
N PRO A 44 0.38 21.13 2.54
CA PRO A 44 -0.51 20.00 2.37
C PRO A 44 0.23 18.84 1.70
N ALA A 45 0.05 17.64 2.25
CA ALA A 45 0.49 16.37 1.68
C ALA A 45 -0.22 15.18 2.33
N GLN A 46 -0.56 14.16 1.54
CA GLN A 46 -1.02 12.86 2.00
C GLN A 46 -0.45 11.81 1.05
N SER A 47 0.24 10.81 1.58
CA SER A 47 0.62 9.60 0.83
C SER A 47 -0.34 8.47 1.17
N LEU A 48 -0.78 7.75 0.14
CA LEU A 48 -1.65 6.59 0.24
C LEU A 48 -0.90 5.37 -0.31
N ALA A 49 -0.38 4.54 0.57
CA ALA A 49 0.27 3.28 0.25
C ALA A 49 -0.81 2.23 -0.06
N TRP A 50 -1.26 2.16 -1.31
CA TRP A 50 -2.38 1.31 -1.68
C TRP A 50 -2.04 -0.18 -1.60
N GLY A 51 -3.00 -0.95 -1.07
CA GLY A 51 -3.08 -2.39 -1.31
C GLY A 51 -3.43 -2.72 -2.76
N LEU A 52 -3.74 -3.99 -3.03
CA LEU A 52 -4.10 -4.43 -4.37
C LEU A 52 -5.45 -3.85 -4.80
N TRP A 53 -5.55 -3.40 -6.06
CA TRP A 53 -6.82 -3.01 -6.68
C TRP A 53 -7.24 -4.10 -7.67
N ALA A 54 -8.53 -4.41 -7.70
CA ALA A 54 -9.13 -5.30 -8.69
C ALA A 54 -9.32 -4.55 -10.03
N GLY A 55 -9.27 -5.30 -11.13
CA GLY A 55 -9.42 -4.78 -12.48
C GLY A 55 -8.10 -4.53 -13.20
N ASP A 56 -8.15 -3.70 -14.24
CA ASP A 56 -7.00 -3.39 -15.09
C ASP A 56 -6.02 -2.40 -14.43
N GLY A 57 -4.81 -2.29 -14.98
CA GLY A 57 -3.75 -1.40 -14.47
C GLY A 57 -2.52 -2.17 -13.99
N MET A 58 -1.84 -1.70 -12.94
CA MET A 58 -0.65 -2.38 -12.39
C MET A 58 -0.94 -3.80 -11.89
N ALA A 59 -2.18 -4.08 -11.49
CA ALA A 59 -2.63 -5.42 -11.10
C ALA A 59 -3.00 -6.30 -12.30
N GLY A 60 -3.26 -5.72 -13.48
CA GLY A 60 -3.65 -6.45 -14.69
C GLY A 60 -2.52 -7.33 -15.26
N THR A 61 -1.27 -7.15 -14.82
CA THR A 61 -0.15 -8.03 -15.17
C THR A 61 -0.01 -9.23 -14.24
N LEU A 62 -0.77 -9.28 -13.14
CA LEU A 62 -0.76 -10.40 -12.21
C LEU A 62 -1.59 -11.55 -12.80
N ASN A 63 -1.02 -12.76 -12.78
CA ASN A 63 -1.78 -13.94 -13.16
C ASN A 63 -2.65 -14.43 -11.98
N ALA A 64 -3.54 -15.39 -12.23
CA ALA A 64 -4.42 -15.95 -11.21
C ALA A 64 -3.65 -16.51 -9.99
N ALA A 65 -2.48 -17.13 -10.21
CA ALA A 65 -1.67 -17.68 -9.12
C ALA A 65 -1.04 -16.60 -8.23
N ASP A 66 -0.69 -15.43 -8.79
CA ASP A 66 -0.21 -14.29 -8.01
C ASP A 66 -1.35 -13.70 -7.15
N ILE A 67 -2.55 -13.61 -7.70
CA ILE A 67 -3.75 -13.16 -6.97
C ILE A 67 -4.12 -14.15 -5.85
N ASP A 68 -4.09 -15.46 -6.13
CA ASP A 68 -4.38 -16.49 -5.13
C ASP A 68 -3.35 -16.49 -3.99
N ARG A 69 -2.05 -16.35 -4.29
CA ARG A 69 -1.00 -16.22 -3.26
C ARG A 69 -1.22 -15.01 -2.36
N MET A 70 -1.66 -13.88 -2.92
CA MET A 70 -1.98 -12.67 -2.14
C MET A 70 -3.22 -12.88 -1.27
N ARG A 71 -4.26 -13.54 -1.79
CA ARG A 71 -5.44 -13.89 -0.99
C ARG A 71 -5.06 -14.83 0.17
N ASP A 72 -4.23 -15.83 -0.08
CA ASP A 72 -3.75 -16.77 0.95
C ASP A 72 -2.91 -16.06 2.02
N SER A 73 -2.24 -14.95 1.66
CA SER A 73 -1.54 -14.08 2.61
C SER A 73 -2.47 -13.14 3.39
N GLY A 74 -3.79 -13.24 3.22
CA GLY A 74 -4.79 -12.41 3.89
C GLY A 74 -4.95 -11.01 3.31
N VAL A 75 -4.45 -10.76 2.09
CA VAL A 75 -4.60 -9.47 1.38
C VAL A 75 -5.65 -9.61 0.29
N HIS A 76 -6.74 -8.86 0.39
CA HIS A 76 -7.78 -8.85 -0.63
C HIS A 76 -7.61 -7.68 -1.60
N ALA A 77 -8.04 -7.91 -2.85
CA ALA A 77 -8.09 -6.86 -3.86
C ALA A 77 -9.28 -5.93 -3.58
N LEU A 78 -9.02 -4.63 -3.49
CA LEU A 78 -10.03 -3.58 -3.39
C LEU A 78 -10.76 -3.44 -4.73
N THR A 79 -12.08 -3.44 -4.70
CA THR A 79 -12.86 -2.95 -5.86
C THR A 79 -12.60 -1.45 -6.06
N PRO A 80 -12.77 -0.92 -7.30
CA PRO A 80 -12.66 0.52 -7.55
C PRO A 80 -13.54 1.36 -6.63
N GLU A 81 -14.76 0.89 -6.34
CA GLU A 81 -15.69 1.55 -5.43
C GLU A 81 -15.16 1.63 -4.00
N GLN A 82 -14.58 0.53 -3.48
CA GLN A 82 -13.93 0.52 -2.18
C GLN A 82 -12.70 1.42 -2.15
N GLY A 83 -11.88 1.40 -3.21
CA GLY A 83 -10.69 2.23 -3.34
C GLY A 83 -11.02 3.73 -3.31
N LEU A 84 -12.04 4.15 -4.06
CA LEU A 84 -12.52 5.54 -4.04
C LEU A 84 -13.13 5.95 -2.70
N ALA A 85 -13.92 5.08 -2.07
CA ALA A 85 -14.45 5.36 -0.73
C ALA A 85 -13.34 5.54 0.32
N LEU A 86 -12.26 4.76 0.21
CA LEU A 86 -11.08 4.91 1.07
C LEU A 86 -10.29 6.19 0.76
N PHE A 87 -10.22 6.61 -0.50
CA PHE A 87 -9.59 7.87 -0.90
C PHE A 87 -10.34 9.07 -0.30
N ASP A 88 -11.66 9.11 -0.43
CA ASP A 88 -12.49 10.18 0.14
C ASP A 88 -12.35 10.23 1.66
N LYS A 89 -12.33 9.07 2.31
CA LYS A 89 -12.11 9.00 3.76
C LYS A 89 -10.71 9.51 4.12
N ALA A 90 -9.67 9.07 3.42
CA ALA A 90 -8.28 9.43 3.73
C ALA A 90 -7.99 10.93 3.54
N THR A 91 -8.73 11.61 2.66
CA THR A 91 -8.58 13.05 2.41
C THR A 91 -9.44 13.94 3.32
N THR A 92 -10.40 13.35 4.05
CA THR A 92 -11.31 14.08 4.94
C THR A 92 -11.00 13.90 6.43
N VAL A 93 -10.28 12.84 6.81
CA VAL A 93 -9.88 12.63 8.21
C VAL A 93 -8.58 13.36 8.54
N SER A 94 -8.48 13.87 9.78
CA SER A 94 -7.19 14.30 10.33
C SER A 94 -6.33 13.06 10.60
N ALA A 95 -5.54 12.66 9.62
CA ALA A 95 -4.71 11.47 9.64
C ALA A 95 -3.21 11.80 9.62
N PRO A 96 -2.32 10.84 9.90
CA PRO A 96 -0.90 10.96 9.61
C PRO A 96 -0.61 11.26 8.11
N PRO A 97 0.56 11.82 7.78
CA PRO A 97 0.95 12.14 6.40
C PRO A 97 1.00 10.94 5.46
N ALA A 98 1.15 9.72 5.98
CA ALA A 98 1.12 8.47 5.21
C ALA A 98 0.08 7.52 5.81
N LEU A 99 -0.76 6.96 4.95
CA LEU A 99 -1.79 5.97 5.28
C LEU A 99 -1.64 4.78 4.34
N MET A 100 -2.08 3.60 4.77
CA MET A 100 -2.09 2.39 3.95
C MET A 100 -3.54 1.91 3.78
N PRO A 101 -4.25 2.33 2.73
CA PRO A 101 -5.58 1.80 2.46
C PRO A 101 -5.45 0.41 1.84
N ILE A 102 -5.86 -0.60 2.60
CA ILE A 102 -5.73 -2.02 2.24
C ILE A 102 -6.89 -2.79 2.86
N ASP A 103 -7.34 -3.84 2.17
CA ASP A 103 -8.28 -4.82 2.72
C ASP A 103 -7.51 -6.03 3.23
N LEU A 104 -7.57 -6.25 4.54
CA LEU A 104 -6.85 -7.32 5.23
C LEU A 104 -7.83 -8.26 5.93
N ASP A 105 -7.73 -9.55 5.64
CA ASP A 105 -8.28 -10.59 6.50
C ASP A 105 -7.35 -10.79 7.70
N LEU A 106 -7.64 -10.03 8.76
CA LEU A 106 -6.90 -10.12 10.02
C LEU A 106 -6.99 -11.50 10.69
N LYS A 107 -7.98 -12.33 10.36
CA LYS A 107 -8.05 -13.70 10.90
C LYS A 107 -7.08 -14.60 10.15
N ALA A 108 -7.05 -14.53 8.82
CA ALA A 108 -6.10 -15.27 7.99
C ALA A 108 -4.64 -14.92 8.32
N LEU A 109 -4.36 -13.63 8.55
CA LEU A 109 -3.03 -13.16 8.95
C LEU A 109 -2.56 -13.71 10.30
N ARG A 110 -3.48 -13.95 11.24
CA ARG A 110 -3.14 -14.52 12.56
C ARG A 110 -2.85 -16.02 12.52
N THR A 111 -3.36 -16.71 11.50
CA THR A 111 -3.18 -18.17 11.33
C THR A 111 -2.00 -18.52 10.43
N THR A 112 -1.40 -17.53 9.77
CA THR A 112 -0.22 -17.75 8.93
C THR A 112 1.00 -17.99 9.84
N PRO A 113 1.69 -19.13 9.75
CA PRO A 113 2.90 -19.36 10.54
C PRO A 113 3.94 -18.30 10.21
N GLU A 114 4.63 -17.74 11.21
CA GLU A 114 5.85 -16.96 10.97
C GLU A 114 6.84 -17.85 10.23
N THR A 115 6.93 -17.72 8.90
CA THR A 115 8.03 -18.32 8.15
C THR A 115 9.28 -17.51 8.46
N SER A 116 9.95 -17.84 9.57
CA SER A 116 11.35 -17.46 9.76
C SER A 116 12.13 -17.96 8.55
N PRO A 117 12.91 -17.11 7.85
CA PRO A 117 13.81 -17.61 6.82
C PRO A 117 14.85 -18.48 7.51
N THR A 118 14.68 -19.80 7.42
CA THR A 118 15.75 -20.74 7.76
C THR A 118 16.86 -20.49 6.76
N CYS A 119 17.88 -19.76 7.20
CA CYS A 119 19.13 -19.64 6.51
C CYS A 119 19.73 -21.05 6.44
N SER A 120 19.50 -21.78 5.33
CA SER A 120 20.19 -23.04 5.11
C SER A 120 21.65 -22.70 4.90
N ARG A 121 22.48 -22.96 5.91
CA ARG A 121 23.94 -22.90 5.79
C ARG A 121 24.36 -23.85 4.66
N ALA A 122 24.96 -23.28 3.63
CA ALA A 122 25.84 -24.00 2.71
C ALA A 122 27.21 -24.21 3.37
#